data_AF-A0A2D6BL43-F1
#
_entry.id   AF-A0A2D6BL43-F1
#
_cell.length_a   1.000
_cell.length_b   1.000
_cell.length_c   1.000
_cell.angle_alpha   90.00
_cell.angle_beta   90.00
_cell.angle_gamma   90.00
#
_symmetry.space_group_name_H-M   'P 1'
#
loop_
_entity.id
_entity.type
_entity.pdbx_description
1 polymer ?
#
loop_
_entity_poly.entity_id
_entity_poly.type
_entity_poly.pdbx_seq_one_letter_code
_entity_poly.pdbx_strand_id
1 'polypeptide(L)' 'MADTEGLSLSWQPIRAFVSDSGDMAWDYGKGKLTSPDGLVQDVKYVVVWHRIDGEWKIVMDMFSPNAG' A
#
# COMPACT_ATOMS: atom_id res chain seq x y z
N MET A 1 21.31 6.87 -1.34
CA MET A 1 20.21 6.15 -0.68
C MET A 1 19.56 7.16 0.26
N ALA A 2 18.24 7.36 0.21
CA ALA A 2 17.59 8.24 1.18
C ALA A 2 17.79 7.64 2.58
N ASP A 3 18.16 8.47 3.55
CA ASP A 3 18.24 8.06 4.95
C ASP A 3 16.81 7.84 5.44
N THR A 4 16.46 6.59 5.72
CA THR A 4 15.15 6.18 6.22
C THR A 4 15.19 5.84 7.71
N GLU A 5 16.31 6.12 8.39
CA GLU A 5 16.43 5.87 9.82
C GLU A 5 15.39 6.70 10.58
N GLY A 6 14.52 6.03 11.35
CA GLY A 6 13.40 6.66 12.05
C GLY A 6 12.12 6.85 11.23
N LEU A 7 12.12 6.54 9.93
CA LEU A 7 10.88 6.49 9.13
C LEU A 7 10.07 5.25 9.51
N SER A 8 8.79 5.42 9.86
CA SER A 8 7.88 4.29 10.08
C SER A 8 6.63 4.40 9.23
N LEU A 9 6.16 3.26 8.75
CA LEU A 9 4.97 3.15 7.91
C LEU A 9 4.09 2.02 8.44
N SER A 10 2.83 2.34 8.67
CA SER A 10 1.80 1.36 9.06
C SER A 10 0.66 1.36 8.05
N TRP A 11 0.07 0.20 7.83
CA TRP A 11 -1.03 -0.01 6.89
C TRP A 11 -2.24 -0.59 7.59
N GLN A 12 -3.42 -0.15 7.18
CA GLN A 12 -4.71 -0.66 7.60
C GLN A 12 -5.55 -0.96 6.34
N PRO A 13 -5.55 -2.21 5.85
CA PRO A 13 -6.41 -2.61 4.75
C PRO A 13 -7.88 -2.40 5.10
N ILE A 14 -8.64 -1.81 4.19
CA ILE A 14 -10.09 -1.60 4.34
C ILE A 14 -10.85 -2.70 3.61
N ARG A 15 -10.40 -3.06 2.41
CA ARG A 15 -10.99 -4.13 1.61
C ARG A 15 -9.94 -4.76 0.73
N ALA A 16 -10.09 -6.06 0.52
CA ALA A 16 -9.39 -6.82 -0.50
C ALA A 16 -10.42 -7.61 -1.33
N PHE A 17 -10.09 -7.86 -2.58
CA PHE A 17 -10.90 -8.65 -3.50
C PHE A 17 -9.99 -9.48 -4.40
N VAL A 18 -10.37 -10.73 -4.62
CA VAL A 18 -9.77 -11.61 -5.63
C VAL A 18 -10.80 -11.81 -6.73
N SER A 19 -10.39 -11.64 -7.98
CA SER A 19 -11.21 -11.87 -9.16
C SER A 19 -11.72 -13.32 -9.24
N ASP A 20 -12.84 -13.52 -9.93
CA ASP A 20 -13.43 -14.85 -10.13
C ASP A 20 -12.50 -15.80 -10.91
N SER A 21 -11.65 -15.26 -11.79
CA SER A 21 -10.60 -16.01 -12.49
C SER A 21 -9.45 -16.46 -11.57
N GLY A 22 -9.31 -15.86 -10.39
CA GLY A 22 -8.31 -16.22 -9.38
C GLY A 22 -6.88 -15.77 -9.69
N ASP A 23 -6.68 -14.99 -10.76
CA ASP A 23 -5.37 -14.50 -11.23
C ASP A 23 -5.15 -13.01 -10.97
N MET A 24 -6.20 -12.23 -10.72
CA MET A 24 -6.08 -10.83 -10.30
C MET A 24 -6.64 -10.61 -8.90
N ALA A 25 -6.05 -9.66 -8.18
CA ALA A 25 -6.58 -9.15 -6.92
C ALA A 25 -6.31 -7.66 -6.78
N TRP A 26 -7.04 -7.00 -5.89
CA TRP A 26 -6.71 -5.66 -5.42
C TRP A 26 -7.01 -5.53 -3.95
N ASP A 27 -6.28 -4.65 -3.28
CA ASP A 27 -6.62 -4.19 -1.95
C ASP A 27 -6.41 -2.68 -1.86
N TYR A 28 -7.21 -2.04 -1.00
CA TYR A 28 -7.05 -0.63 -0.70
C TYR A 28 -7.25 -0.39 0.78
N GLY A 29 -6.66 0.70 1.26
CA GLY A 29 -6.74 1.05 2.66
C GLY A 29 -6.15 2.40 2.97
N LYS A 30 -5.84 2.56 4.26
CA LYS A 30 -5.16 3.73 4.79
C LYS A 30 -3.82 3.33 5.36
N GLY A 31 -2.95 4.29 5.55
CA GLY A 31 -1.72 4.12 6.29
C GLY A 31 -1.32 5.38 7.01
N LYS A 32 -0.29 5.26 7.83
CA LYS A 32 0.36 6.38 8.50
C LYS A 32 1.84 6.32 8.24
N LEU A 33 2.36 7.38 7.63
CA LEU A 33 3.79 7.63 7.49
C LEU A 33 4.21 8.53 8.64
N THR A 34 5.13 8.08 9.47
CA THR A 34 5.74 8.90 10.53
C THR A 34 7.19 9.16 10.14
N SER A 35 7.55 10.43 9.99
CA SER A 35 8.93 10.83 9.71
C SER A 35 9.79 10.84 10.98
N PRO A 36 11.12 10.87 10.85
CA PRO A 36 12.03 10.80 12.01
C PRO A 36 11.85 11.95 13.01
N ASP A 37 11.32 13.09 12.57
CA ASP A 37 10.97 14.26 13.38
C ASP A 37 9.61 14.12 14.11
N GLY A 38 8.92 12.99 13.93
CA GLY A 38 7.64 12.68 14.55
C GLY A 38 6.40 13.22 13.81
N LEU A 39 6.57 13.88 12.66
CA LEU A 39 5.43 14.31 11.85
C LEU A 39 4.70 13.07 11.29
N VAL A 40 3.38 13.03 11.49
CA VAL A 40 2.52 11.93 11.03
C VAL A 40 1.68 12.41 9.84
N GLN A 41 1.77 11.68 8.74
CA GLN A 41 0.98 11.90 7.54
C GLN A 41 0.07 10.70 7.26
N ASP A 42 -1.24 10.95 7.21
CA ASP A 42 -2.19 9.95 6.75
C ASP A 42 -2.07 9.76 5.23
N VAL A 43 -1.98 8.51 4.81
CA VAL A 43 -1.93 8.12 3.40
C VAL A 43 -3.10 7.20 3.07
N LYS A 44 -3.55 7.24 1.81
CA LYS A 44 -4.42 6.23 1.22
C LYS A 44 -3.61 5.44 0.22
N TYR A 45 -3.98 4.18 0.06
CA TYR A 45 -3.32 3.30 -0.90
C TYR A 45 -4.31 2.43 -1.66
N VAL A 46 -3.90 2.02 -2.85
CA VAL A 46 -4.46 0.88 -3.58
C VAL A 46 -3.32 0.10 -4.23
N VAL A 47 -3.38 -1.23 -4.14
CA VAL A 47 -2.43 -2.13 -4.80
C VAL A 47 -3.22 -3.12 -5.65
N VAL A 48 -2.76 -3.34 -6.88
CA VAL A 48 -3.29 -4.34 -7.81
C VAL A 48 -2.23 -5.43 -7.98
N TRP A 49 -2.70 -6.66 -7.90
CA TRP A 49 -1.90 -7.87 -7.92
C TRP A 49 -2.28 -8.74 -9.11
N HIS A 50 -1.29 -9.40 -9.69
CA HIS A 50 -1.49 -10.43 -10.71
C HIS A 50 -0.69 -11.68 -10.32
N ARG A 51 -1.32 -12.84 -10.46
CA ARG A 51 -0.74 -14.14 -10.14
C ARG A 51 -0.03 -14.69 -11.36
N ILE A 52 1.30 -14.62 -11.37
CA ILE A 52 2.16 -15.07 -12.47
C ILE A 52 2.94 -16.29 -11.97
N ASP A 53 2.79 -17.42 -12.66
CA ASP A 53 3.44 -18.69 -12.31
C ASP A 53 3.17 -19.13 -10.87
N GLY A 54 1.95 -18.86 -10.39
CA GLY A 54 1.50 -19.20 -9.05
C GLY A 54 1.83 -18.16 -7.97
N GLU A 55 2.62 -17.14 -8.28
CA GLU A 55 3.06 -16.10 -7.34
C GLU A 55 2.31 -14.78 -7.55
N TRP A 56 1.88 -14.15 -6.46
CA TRP A 56 1.30 -12.81 -6.50
C TRP A 56 2.39 -11.75 -6.70
N LYS A 57 2.25 -10.96 -7.75
CA LYS A 57 3.14 -9.84 -8.08
C LYS A 57 2.34 -8.55 -8.09
N ILE A 58 2.93 -7.49 -7.55
CA ILE A 58 2.36 -6.14 -7.68
C ILE A 58 2.52 -5.72 -9.14
N VAL A 59 1.41 -5.38 -9.79
CA VAL A 59 1.39 -4.85 -11.16
C VAL A 59 1.09 -3.35 -11.18
N MET A 60 0.52 -2.82 -10.11
CA MET A 60 0.32 -1.40 -9.90
C MET A 60 0.19 -1.13 -8.41
N ASP A 61 0.81 -0.06 -7.95
CA ASP A 61 0.57 0.53 -6.64
C ASP A 61 0.34 2.03 -6.81
N MET A 62 -0.50 2.58 -5.95
CA MET A 62 -0.67 4.02 -5.83
C MET A 62 -0.82 4.38 -4.36
N PHE A 63 -0.10 5.41 -3.96
CA PHE A 63 -0.15 5.98 -2.63
C PHE A 63 -0.36 7.48 -2.76
N SER A 64 -1.33 8.01 -2.03
CA SER A 64 -1.58 9.45 -2.00
C SER A 64 -1.62 9.93 -0.55
N PRO A 65 -0.90 11.00 -0.20
CA PRO A 65 -1.18 11.77 1.02
C PRO A 65 -2.66 12.15 1.04
N ASN A 66 -3.29 12.15 2.21
CA ASN A 66 -4.51 12.92 2.35
C ASN A 66 -4.13 14.40 2.26
N ALA A 67 -4.44 15.04 1.13
CA ALA A 67 -4.50 16.49 1.07
C ALA A 67 -5.73 16.91 1.91
N GLY A 68 -5.49 17.73 2.92
CA GLY A 68 -6.55 18.41 3.68
C GLY A 68 -7.33 19.39 2.81
#